data_AF-A0A1C2E7D7-F1
#
_entry.id   AF-A0A1C2E7D7-F1
#
_cell.length_a   1.000
_cell.length_b   1.000
_cell.length_c   1.000
_cell.angle_alpha   90.00
_cell.angle_beta   90.00
_cell.angle_gamma   90.00
#
_symmetry.space_group_name_H-M   'P 1'
#
loop_
_entity.id
_entity.type
_entity.pdbx_description
1 polymer ?
#
loop_
_entity_poly.entity_id
_entity_poly.type
_entity_poly.pdbx_seq_one_letter_code
_entity_poly.pdbx_strand_id
1 'polypeptide(L)'
;MKVPVIAAIALGLAVEGCASPVGPSSYSAPRPWTGLKLTQCKAYGTFSECQLVQTSTSQYRRYRLGPVQQQNRRFQTLSDDYQYQITGCYQIERVNRPLPNYLCRIVRYRTGADAGSVFVKGATAVNLAKFLGDQEQLRYQRTRDPWERKGS
;
A
#
# COMPACT_ATOMS: atom_id res chain seq x y z
N MET A 1 7.82 -4.39 80.40
CA MET A 1 8.20 -3.29 79.49
C MET A 1 9.04 -3.85 78.35
N LYS A 2 8.59 -3.72 77.09
CA LYS A 2 9.37 -3.62 75.83
C LYS A 2 8.50 -4.04 74.61
N VAL A 3 7.98 -3.02 73.93
CA VAL A 3 7.65 -2.97 72.49
C VAL A 3 8.91 -2.34 71.84
N PRO A 4 9.44 -2.71 70.64
CA PRO A 4 8.78 -2.75 69.32
C PRO A 4 9.23 -3.99 68.47
N VAL A 5 9.05 -4.13 67.14
CA VAL A 5 8.58 -3.28 66.01
C VAL A 5 7.69 -4.14 65.08
N ILE A 6 6.72 -3.55 64.35
CA ILE A 6 6.12 -4.17 63.15
C ILE A 6 6.89 -3.66 61.91
N ALA A 7 7.46 -4.57 61.12
CA ALA A 7 8.03 -4.26 59.81
C ALA A 7 7.32 -5.11 58.74
N ALA A 8 6.44 -4.48 57.97
CA ALA A 8 5.81 -5.11 56.81
C ALA A 8 6.84 -5.24 55.67
N ILE A 9 6.88 -6.39 55.00
CA ILE A 9 7.61 -6.57 53.74
C ILE A 9 6.60 -6.86 52.65
N ALA A 10 6.73 -6.13 51.55
CA ALA A 10 5.69 -5.99 50.53
C ALA A 10 5.50 -7.23 49.65
N LEU A 11 4.28 -7.35 49.12
CA LEU A 11 3.91 -8.31 48.09
C LEU A 11 4.74 -8.09 46.81
N GLY A 12 5.70 -8.98 46.55
CA GLY A 12 6.36 -9.10 45.26
C GLY A 12 5.43 -9.72 44.22
N LEU A 13 4.51 -8.93 43.66
CA LEU A 13 3.78 -9.34 42.47
C LEU A 13 4.74 -9.35 41.28
N ALA A 14 5.20 -10.54 40.91
CA ALA A 14 5.90 -10.76 39.65
C ALA A 14 4.94 -10.50 38.49
N VAL A 15 4.97 -9.28 37.96
CA VAL A 15 4.29 -8.97 36.69
C VAL A 15 5.11 -9.58 35.57
N GLU A 16 4.81 -10.83 35.24
CA GLU A 16 5.24 -11.43 33.96
C GLU A 16 4.54 -10.68 32.83
N GLY A 17 5.16 -9.59 32.39
CA GLY A 17 4.75 -8.88 31.19
C GLY A 17 4.90 -9.82 30.01
N CYS A 18 3.78 -10.21 29.39
CA CYS A 18 3.77 -11.00 28.17
C CYS A 18 4.61 -10.30 27.08
N ALA A 19 5.86 -10.72 26.94
CA ALA A 19 6.71 -10.37 25.82
C ALA A 19 6.18 -11.07 24.56
N SER A 20 5.07 -10.56 24.02
CA SER A 20 4.68 -10.87 22.65
C SER A 20 5.87 -10.55 21.75
N PRO A 21 6.30 -11.48 20.89
CA PRO A 21 7.28 -11.15 19.87
C PRO A 21 6.71 -9.98 19.06
N VAL A 22 7.37 -8.83 19.12
CA VAL A 22 7.08 -7.70 18.22
C VAL A 22 7.64 -8.08 16.85
N GLY A 23 6.97 -9.05 16.22
CA GLY A 23 7.04 -9.19 14.77
C GLY A 23 6.68 -7.84 14.15
N PRO A 24 7.29 -7.47 13.01
CA PRO A 24 7.14 -6.13 12.46
C PRO A 24 5.66 -5.82 12.31
N SER A 25 5.20 -4.84 13.10
CA SER A 25 3.82 -4.37 13.09
C SER A 25 3.53 -3.85 11.70
N SER A 26 2.96 -4.71 10.87
CA SER A 26 2.68 -4.38 9.49
C SER A 26 1.64 -3.29 9.51
N TYR A 27 2.05 -2.10 9.08
CA TYR A 27 1.16 -0.95 9.04
C TYR A 27 -0.13 -1.37 8.35
N SER A 28 -1.29 -1.08 8.96
CA SER A 28 -2.57 -1.53 8.40
C SER A 28 -3.23 -0.34 7.72
N ALA A 29 -3.05 -0.24 6.41
CA ALA A 29 -3.67 0.82 5.63
C ALA A 29 -5.21 0.76 5.74
N PRO A 30 -5.89 1.89 5.95
CA PRO A 30 -7.34 1.93 6.08
C PRO A 30 -8.01 1.49 4.78
N ARG A 31 -9.26 1.01 4.88
CA ARG A 31 -10.07 0.72 3.68
C ARG A 31 -10.29 2.02 2.87
N PRO A 32 -10.35 1.96 1.52
CA PRO A 32 -10.25 0.77 0.66
C PRO A 32 -8.82 0.29 0.35
N TRP A 33 -7.78 0.92 0.93
CA TRP A 33 -6.37 0.69 0.60
C TRP A 33 -5.76 -0.55 1.27
N THR A 34 -6.49 -1.19 2.19
CA THR A 34 -6.07 -2.41 2.87
C THR A 34 -5.67 -3.50 1.86
N GLY A 35 -4.40 -3.90 1.91
CA GLY A 35 -3.81 -4.91 1.04
C GLY A 35 -3.12 -4.38 -0.21
N LEU A 36 -3.26 -3.10 -0.55
CA LEU A 36 -2.61 -2.53 -1.73
C LEU A 36 -1.13 -2.27 -1.44
N LYS A 37 -0.27 -2.90 -2.25
CA LYS A 37 1.18 -2.84 -2.11
C LYS A 37 1.88 -2.60 -3.43
N LEU A 38 2.98 -1.87 -3.39
CA LEU A 38 4.02 -1.91 -4.41
C LEU A 38 5.04 -2.98 -4.01
N THR A 39 5.33 -3.86 -4.96
CA THR A 39 6.25 -5.00 -4.79
C THR A 39 7.14 -5.13 -6.02
N GLN A 40 8.18 -5.96 -5.95
CA GLN A 40 9.05 -6.25 -7.10
C GLN A 40 9.64 -4.97 -7.74
N CYS A 41 10.02 -4.00 -6.91
CA CYS A 41 10.53 -2.72 -7.35
C CYS A 41 11.92 -2.84 -7.98
N LYS A 42 12.07 -2.38 -9.22
CA LYS A 42 13.32 -2.36 -9.99
C LYS A 42 13.74 -0.93 -10.29
N ALA A 43 15.04 -0.64 -10.13
CA ALA A 43 15.62 0.62 -10.53
C ALA A 43 16.22 0.48 -11.93
N TYR A 44 15.86 1.41 -12.80
CA TYR A 44 16.48 1.67 -14.09
C TYR A 44 17.24 3.01 -13.96
N GLY A 45 18.14 3.34 -14.89
CA GLY A 45 19.08 4.46 -14.69
C GLY A 45 18.43 5.79 -14.27
N THR A 46 17.29 6.13 -14.90
CA THR A 46 16.55 7.39 -14.76
C THR A 46 15.15 7.26 -14.14
N PHE A 47 14.64 6.04 -13.94
CA PHE A 47 13.31 5.78 -13.39
C PHE A 47 13.29 4.48 -12.58
N SER A 48 12.26 4.26 -11.79
CA SER A 48 12.03 2.95 -11.15
C SER A 48 10.60 2.46 -11.38
N GLU A 49 10.43 1.15 -11.43
CA GLU A 49 9.14 0.48 -11.67
C GLU A 49 8.84 -0.49 -10.54
N CYS A 50 7.61 -0.48 -10.02
CA CYS A 50 7.11 -1.49 -9.10
C CYS A 50 5.83 -2.12 -9.64
N GLN A 51 5.51 -3.35 -9.21
CA GLN A 51 4.23 -3.99 -9.46
C GLN A 51 3.24 -3.62 -8.34
N LEU A 52 2.15 -2.93 -8.71
CA LEU A 52 1.01 -2.67 -7.83
C LEU A 52 0.13 -3.92 -7.75
N VAL A 53 -0.10 -4.41 -6.54
CA VAL A 53 -0.84 -5.64 -6.26
C VAL A 53 -1.81 -5.46 -5.09
N GLN A 54 -2.91 -6.21 -5.11
CA GLN A 54 -3.80 -6.37 -3.96
C GLN A 54 -3.52 -7.71 -3.27
N THR A 55 -3.26 -7.68 -1.96
CA THR A 55 -2.87 -8.86 -1.15
C THR A 55 -3.84 -9.23 -0.04
N SER A 56 -4.99 -8.55 0.13
CA SER A 56 -5.98 -8.91 1.16
C SER A 56 -7.02 -9.95 0.72
N THR A 57 -6.98 -10.40 -0.53
CA THR A 57 -7.71 -11.59 -0.99
C THR A 57 -6.98 -12.86 -0.57
N SER A 58 -7.72 -13.98 -0.45
CA SER A 58 -7.22 -15.28 0.01
C SER A 58 -5.85 -15.65 -0.57
N GLN A 59 -5.04 -16.36 0.23
CA GLN A 59 -3.57 -16.54 0.13
C GLN A 59 -3.05 -16.97 -1.26
N TYR A 60 -3.90 -17.53 -2.11
CA TYR A 60 -3.62 -18.02 -3.46
C TYR A 60 -3.96 -17.05 -4.60
N ARG A 61 -4.60 -15.90 -4.34
CA ARG A 61 -4.92 -14.88 -5.36
C ARG A 61 -4.42 -13.49 -4.95
N ARG A 62 -3.17 -13.19 -5.32
CA ARG A 62 -2.67 -11.80 -5.42
C ARG A 62 -3.18 -11.20 -6.73
N TYR A 63 -4.07 -10.22 -6.68
CA TYR A 63 -4.56 -9.55 -7.88
C TYR A 63 -3.53 -8.51 -8.33
N ARG A 64 -2.93 -8.69 -9.52
CA ARG A 64 -1.98 -7.72 -10.09
C ARG A 64 -2.75 -6.61 -10.79
N LEU A 65 -2.57 -5.37 -10.33
CA LEU A 65 -3.17 -4.18 -10.96
C LEU A 65 -2.31 -3.68 -12.12
N GLY A 66 -0.98 -3.83 -12.03
CA GLY A 66 -0.03 -3.56 -13.11
C GLY A 66 1.23 -2.81 -12.65
N PRO A 67 2.11 -2.43 -13.58
CA PRO A 67 3.31 -1.66 -13.30
C PRO A 67 2.97 -0.21 -12.91
N VAL A 68 3.78 0.36 -12.02
CA VAL A 68 3.78 1.77 -11.62
C VAL A 68 5.21 2.27 -11.78
N GLN A 69 5.40 3.23 -12.69
CA GLN A 69 6.70 3.84 -12.97
C GLN A 69 6.81 5.21 -12.30
N GLN A 70 7.96 5.49 -11.68
CA GLN A 70 8.30 6.80 -11.14
C GLN A 70 9.62 7.29 -11.73
N GLN A 71 9.57 8.38 -12.49
CA GLN A 71 10.74 9.09 -13.02
C GLN A 71 11.42 9.91 -11.91
N ASN A 72 12.72 10.15 -12.04
CA ASN A 72 13.55 10.98 -11.16
C ASN A 72 13.57 10.58 -9.68
N ARG A 73 12.94 9.46 -9.32
CA ARG A 73 12.98 8.87 -8.00
C ARG A 73 13.39 7.42 -8.14
N ARG A 74 14.47 7.05 -7.47
CA ARG A 74 14.84 5.65 -7.27
C ARG A 74 14.07 5.17 -6.04
N PHE A 75 13.10 4.29 -6.21
CA PHE A 75 12.65 3.45 -5.10
C PHE A 75 13.88 2.76 -4.49
N GLN A 76 13.87 2.52 -3.18
CA GLN A 76 14.90 1.67 -2.59
C GLN A 76 14.61 0.23 -3.04
N THR A 77 15.50 -0.30 -3.88
CA THR A 77 15.33 -1.58 -4.60
C THR A 77 16.33 -2.66 -4.19
N LEU A 78 17.14 -2.40 -3.16
CA LEU A 78 18.32 -3.22 -2.79
C LEU A 78 18.02 -4.31 -1.74
N SER A 79 16.76 -4.71 -1.58
CA SER A 79 16.38 -5.88 -0.79
C SER A 79 14.99 -6.34 -1.23
N ASP A 80 14.81 -7.66 -1.33
CA ASP A 80 13.52 -8.31 -1.64
C ASP A 80 12.42 -7.99 -0.60
N ASP A 81 12.79 -7.42 0.55
CA ASP A 81 11.90 -7.00 1.62
C ASP A 81 11.28 -5.60 1.44
N TYR A 82 11.72 -4.78 0.48
CA TYR A 82 11.18 -3.44 0.26
C TYR A 82 9.81 -3.46 -0.45
N GLN A 83 8.80 -3.84 0.32
CA GLN A 83 7.39 -3.62 -0.01
C GLN A 83 6.99 -2.20 0.45
N TYR A 84 6.34 -1.44 -0.44
CA TYR A 84 5.64 -0.22 -0.04
C TYR A 84 4.15 -0.53 0.05
N GLN A 85 3.46 0.18 0.94
CA GLN A 85 2.03 0.04 1.12
C GLN A 85 1.34 1.34 0.75
N ILE A 86 0.24 1.23 0.00
CA ILE A 86 -0.59 2.37 -0.36
C ILE A 86 -1.46 2.73 0.85
N THR A 87 -1.42 3.98 1.29
CA THR A 87 -2.20 4.47 2.44
C THR A 87 -3.36 5.39 2.04
N GLY A 88 -3.33 5.90 0.82
CA GLY A 88 -4.42 6.63 0.20
C GLY A 88 -4.07 7.01 -1.24
N CYS A 89 -5.07 7.08 -2.12
CA CYS A 89 -4.92 7.64 -3.46
C CYS A 89 -5.94 8.76 -3.68
N TYR A 90 -5.49 9.88 -4.24
CA TYR A 90 -6.38 10.93 -4.74
C TYR A 90 -6.29 10.98 -6.26
N GLN A 91 -7.43 11.25 -6.89
CA GLN A 91 -7.51 11.41 -8.33
C GLN A 91 -6.89 12.76 -8.72
N ILE A 92 -6.05 12.73 -9.75
CA ILE A 92 -5.45 13.92 -10.35
C ILE A 92 -6.30 14.29 -11.57
N GLU A 93 -6.25 15.56 -11.96
CA GLU A 93 -6.96 16.08 -13.13
C GLU A 93 -6.79 15.19 -14.38
N ARG A 94 -7.93 14.82 -14.98
CA ARG A 94 -7.98 13.86 -16.09
C ARG A 94 -7.86 14.63 -17.41
N VAL A 95 -6.71 14.51 -18.09
CA VAL A 95 -6.52 15.04 -19.46
C VAL A 95 -7.54 14.44 -20.44
N ASN A 96 -7.92 13.17 -20.24
CA ASN A 96 -9.03 12.52 -20.94
C ASN A 96 -9.94 11.85 -19.89
N ARG A 97 -11.22 12.22 -19.82
CA ARG A 97 -12.13 11.76 -18.75
C ARG A 97 -12.18 10.24 -18.54
N PRO A 98 -12.16 9.36 -19.56
CA PRO A 98 -12.18 7.91 -19.36
C PRO A 98 -10.86 7.33 -18.86
N LEU A 99 -9.78 8.11 -18.77
CA LEU A 99 -8.46 7.63 -18.34
C LEU A 99 -8.11 8.25 -16.97
N PRO A 100 -8.36 7.52 -15.86
CA PRO A 100 -8.07 8.02 -14.53
C PRO A 100 -6.55 8.13 -14.31
N ASN A 101 -6.18 9.07 -13.46
CA ASN A 101 -4.82 9.29 -12.99
C ASN A 101 -4.87 9.43 -11.47
N TYR A 102 -3.99 8.76 -10.73
CA TYR A 102 -3.95 8.83 -9.28
C TYR A 102 -2.57 9.21 -8.76
N LEU A 103 -2.53 10.01 -7.69
CA LEU A 103 -1.36 10.19 -6.85
C LEU A 103 -1.62 9.42 -5.57
N CYS A 104 -0.86 8.34 -5.36
CA CYS A 104 -1.03 7.46 -4.23
C CYS A 104 0.10 7.67 -3.21
N ARG A 105 -0.26 8.00 -1.96
CA ARG A 105 0.69 8.06 -0.85
C ARG A 105 1.14 6.64 -0.50
N ILE A 106 2.44 6.49 -0.28
CA ILE A 106 3.09 5.24 0.08
C ILE A 106 3.84 5.37 1.40
N VAL A 107 3.83 4.28 2.19
CA VAL A 107 4.71 4.10 3.35
C VAL A 107 5.54 2.83 3.19
N ARG A 108 6.66 2.74 3.89
CA ARG A 108 7.44 1.49 3.98
C ARG A 108 6.66 0.45 4.79
N TYR A 109 6.37 -0.71 4.21
CA TYR A 109 5.48 -1.72 4.82
C TYR A 109 5.92 -2.18 6.22
N ARG A 110 7.24 -2.33 6.46
CA ARG A 110 7.78 -2.80 7.75
C ARG A 110 7.91 -1.73 8.83
N THR A 111 7.99 -0.45 8.47
CA THR A 111 8.29 0.63 9.44
C THR A 111 7.22 1.71 9.52
N GLY A 112 6.21 1.70 8.63
CA GLY A 112 5.21 2.76 8.52
C GLY A 112 5.76 4.13 8.10
N ALA A 113 7.08 4.26 7.92
CA ALA A 113 7.73 5.52 7.59
C ALA A 113 7.28 6.03 6.22
N ASP A 114 7.02 7.34 6.13
CA ASP A 114 6.56 7.99 4.91
C ASP A 114 7.56 7.75 3.77
N ALA A 115 7.05 7.25 2.65
CA ALA A 115 7.80 7.05 1.43
C ALA A 115 7.32 8.01 0.33
N GLY A 116 6.56 9.05 0.66
CA GLY A 116 6.04 10.05 -0.28
C GLY A 116 4.89 9.51 -1.12
N SER A 117 4.86 9.86 -2.41
CA SER A 117 3.77 9.44 -3.31
C SER A 117 4.27 8.89 -4.64
N VAL A 118 3.42 8.09 -5.29
CA VAL A 118 3.64 7.49 -6.62
C VAL A 118 2.51 7.85 -7.57
N PHE A 119 2.84 8.05 -8.84
CA PHE A 119 1.85 8.40 -9.86
C PHE A 119 1.39 7.13 -10.59
N VAL A 120 0.11 6.81 -10.50
CA VAL A 120 -0.51 5.67 -11.21
C VAL A 120 -1.25 6.21 -12.44
N LYS A 121 -0.91 5.69 -13.63
CA LYS A 121 -1.46 6.11 -14.94
C LYS A 121 -1.92 4.91 -15.76
N GLY A 122 -2.63 5.18 -16.86
CA GLY A 122 -2.92 4.20 -17.92
C GLY A 122 -3.69 2.97 -17.43
N ALA A 123 -3.36 1.80 -17.99
CA ALA A 123 -4.06 0.54 -17.65
C ALA A 123 -4.02 0.20 -16.14
N THR A 124 -2.91 0.49 -15.45
CA THR A 124 -2.81 0.28 -13.99
C THR A 124 -3.75 1.21 -13.22
N ALA A 125 -3.96 2.45 -13.68
CA ALA A 125 -4.93 3.36 -13.08
C ALA A 125 -6.37 2.94 -13.35
N VAL A 126 -6.66 2.45 -14.57
CA VAL A 126 -7.98 1.86 -14.91
C VAL A 126 -8.28 0.65 -14.03
N ASN A 127 -7.31 -0.26 -13.85
CA ASN A 127 -7.46 -1.42 -12.98
C ASN A 127 -7.64 -1.02 -11.51
N LEU A 128 -6.88 -0.03 -11.02
CA LEU A 128 -7.04 0.52 -9.68
C LEU A 128 -8.42 1.15 -9.49
N ALA A 129 -8.90 1.96 -10.44
CA ALA A 129 -10.22 2.57 -10.38
C ALA A 129 -11.33 1.51 -10.31
N LYS A 130 -11.26 0.46 -11.15
CA LYS A 130 -12.18 -0.69 -11.10
C LYS A 130 -12.13 -1.41 -9.76
N PHE A 131 -10.94 -1.62 -9.19
CA PHE A 131 -10.77 -2.20 -7.84
C PHE A 131 -11.41 -1.34 -6.74
N LEU A 132 -11.35 -0.01 -6.87
CA LEU A 132 -11.99 0.94 -5.96
C LEU A 132 -13.50 1.13 -6.20
N GLY A 133 -14.08 0.46 -7.20
CA GLY A 133 -15.50 0.54 -7.51
C GLY A 133 -15.93 1.76 -8.33
N ASP A 134 -15.00 2.41 -9.05
CA ASP A 134 -15.30 3.55 -9.93
C ASP A 134 -16.36 3.17 -10.98
N GLN A 135 -17.54 3.77 -10.85
CA GLN A 135 -18.71 3.46 -11.68
C GLN A 135 -18.56 3.92 -13.13
N GLU A 136 -17.76 4.96 -13.40
CA GLU A 136 -17.49 5.42 -14.76
C GLU A 136 -16.62 4.40 -15.50
N GLN A 137 -15.58 3.89 -14.83
CA GLN A 137 -14.68 2.87 -15.38
C GLN A 137 -15.36 1.50 -15.57
N LEU A 138 -16.27 1.13 -14.68
CA LEU A 138 -17.08 -0.09 -14.80
C LEU A 138 -18.14 0.01 -15.91
N ARG A 139 -18.63 1.22 -16.21
CA ARG A 139 -19.53 1.49 -17.35
C ARG A 139 -18.77 1.56 -18.67
N TYR A 140 -17.62 2.22 -18.70
CA TYR A 140 -16.79 2.39 -19.90
C TYR A 140 -16.40 1.04 -20.53
N GLN A 141 -16.13 0.00 -19.73
CA GLN A 141 -15.86 -1.35 -20.23
C GLN A 141 -17.00 -1.95 -21.07
N ARG A 142 -18.25 -1.50 -20.91
CA ARG A 142 -19.41 -1.95 -21.71
C ARG A 142 -19.70 -1.03 -22.90
N THR A 143 -18.96 0.07 -23.01
CA THR A 143 -19.05 1.03 -24.11
C THR A 143 -17.91 0.76 -25.07
N ARG A 144 -18.17 0.85 -26.38
CA ARG A 144 -17.08 0.83 -27.37
C ARG A 144 -16.18 2.03 -27.13
N ASP A 145 -14.86 1.83 -27.14
CA ASP A 145 -13.92 2.92 -26.93
C ASP A 145 -14.10 3.99 -28.05
N PRO A 146 -14.39 5.27 -27.74
CA PRO A 146 -14.52 6.31 -28.76
C PRO A 146 -13.24 6.55 -29.57
N TRP A 147 -12.10 6.10 -29.03
CA TRP A 147 -10.76 6.20 -29.58
C TRP A 147 -10.24 4.87 -30.17
N GLU A 148 -11.04 3.79 -30.11
CA GLU A 148 -10.86 2.67 -31.05
C GLU A 148 -11.00 3.26 -32.46
N ARG A 149 -9.87 3.41 -33.15
CA ARG A 149 -9.89 3.72 -34.59
C ARG A 149 -10.75 2.64 -35.24
N LYS A 150 -11.82 3.04 -35.93
CA LYS A 150 -12.56 2.12 -36.80
C LYS A 150 -11.53 1.48 -37.73
N GLY A 151 -11.32 0.17 -37.58
CA GLY A 151 -10.51 -0.60 -38.51
C GLY A 151 -11.05 -0.39 -39.92
N SER A 152 -10.11 -0.20 -40.86
CA SER A 152 -10.40 -0.10 -42.29
C SER A 152 -10.93 -1.41 -42.85
#